data_AF-A0A939X8N2-F1
#
_entry.id   AF-A0A939X8N2-F1
#
_cell.length_a   1.000
_cell.length_b   1.000
_cell.length_c   1.000
_cell.angle_alpha   90.00
_cell.angle_beta   90.00
_cell.angle_gamma   90.00
#
_symmetry.space_group_name_H-M   'P 1'
#
loop_
_entity.id
_entity.type
_entity.pdbx_description
1 polymer ?
#
loop_
_entity_poly.entity_id
_entity_poly.type
_entity_poly.pdbx_seq_one_letter_code
_entity_poly.pdbx_strand_id
1 'polypeptide(L)'
;MKKFLVFLIAICFQTICLFAFDKQEQVINGLRSGDYENVKVLLQEWEKDSPDDPDLMTGWFNYYLNRNLKSESIVGYMQNGMYGMYPKNIYDEDDLKVAISYLDKALKKNPYRMDIHFGKINSLLRAEHHAEGADAIANFLKVYDKNKTQWYWTNNQKFSDKGWNVEEAVIGGLHDYCKMFDFYLQAQRNPIKKALDEILKRFPKNVIFLNYMAYYYAAENDYNKSTEILLNAHKIDSNDYIIVANLASDYEKLGDYEEAEKWYKVLATMDSEEARAYAAKGLERIKDK
;
A
#
# COMPACT_ATOMS: atom_id res chain seq x y z
N MET A 1 -6.37 39.66 -48.90
CA MET A 1 -4.96 39.59 -48.46
C MET A 1 -4.90 40.21 -47.06
N LYS A 2 -4.40 39.65 -45.97
CA LYS A 2 -3.79 38.35 -45.64
C LYS A 2 -4.29 38.05 -44.21
N LYS A 3 -4.81 36.83 -44.01
CA LYS A 3 -4.86 36.19 -42.69
C LYS A 3 -3.42 35.76 -42.32
N PHE A 4 -3.21 35.44 -41.03
CA PHE A 4 -2.05 34.80 -40.37
C PHE A 4 -1.32 35.72 -39.39
N LEU A 5 -1.48 35.47 -38.08
CA LEU A 5 -0.46 34.83 -37.24
C LEU A 5 -0.95 34.70 -35.78
N VAL A 6 -1.68 33.62 -35.45
CA VAL A 6 -1.81 33.15 -34.05
C VAL A 6 -1.78 31.62 -34.10
N PHE A 7 -0.60 31.03 -34.21
CA PHE A 7 -0.40 29.58 -34.05
C PHE A 7 1.10 29.30 -33.85
N LEU A 8 1.65 29.62 -32.67
CA LEU A 8 3.04 29.24 -32.36
C LEU A 8 3.35 29.13 -30.86
N ILE A 9 2.35 28.82 -30.03
CA ILE A 9 2.57 28.48 -28.60
C ILE A 9 2.01 27.09 -28.24
N ALA A 10 1.15 26.48 -29.07
CA ALA A 10 0.57 25.16 -28.79
C ALA A 10 1.43 23.96 -29.24
N ILE A 11 2.46 24.17 -30.08
CA ILE A 11 3.27 23.06 -30.63
C ILE A 11 4.41 22.66 -29.68
N CYS A 12 4.96 23.59 -28.89
CA CYS A 12 6.07 23.27 -27.97
C CYS A 12 5.66 22.35 -26.81
N PHE A 13 4.43 22.45 -26.29
CA PHE A 13 3.97 21.57 -25.21
C PHE A 13 3.72 20.12 -25.68
N GLN A 14 3.26 19.94 -26.92
CA GLN A 14 3.01 18.60 -27.47
C GLN A 14 4.30 17.86 -27.80
N THR A 15 5.33 18.55 -28.30
CA THR A 15 6.63 17.92 -28.58
C THR A 15 7.35 17.52 -27.30
N ILE A 16 7.33 18.36 -26.25
CA ILE A 16 7.97 18.04 -24.96
C ILE A 16 7.36 16.77 -24.33
N CYS A 17 6.03 16.61 -24.39
CA CYS A 17 5.36 15.42 -23.87
C CYS A 17 5.76 14.13 -24.62
N LEU A 18 5.93 14.18 -25.94
CA LEU A 18 6.35 13.01 -26.73
C LEU A 18 7.82 12.63 -26.46
N PHE A 19 8.70 13.62 -26.31
CA PHE A 19 10.11 13.38 -25.98
C PHE A 19 10.31 12.83 -24.57
N ALA A 20 9.60 13.35 -23.56
CA ALA A 20 9.67 12.83 -22.19
C ALA A 20 9.16 11.39 -22.08
N PHE A 21 8.08 11.06 -22.83
CA PHE A 21 7.53 9.71 -22.88
C PHE A 21 8.54 8.69 -23.45
N ASP A 22 9.22 9.05 -24.55
CA ASP A 22 10.26 8.21 -25.16
C ASP A 22 11.45 7.98 -24.20
N LYS A 23 11.94 9.04 -23.54
CA LYS A 23 13.01 8.91 -22.53
C LYS A 23 12.59 8.02 -21.35
N GLN A 24 11.36 8.16 -20.87
CA GLN A 24 10.82 7.33 -19.79
C GLN A 24 10.78 5.85 -20.19
N GLU A 25 10.33 5.53 -21.40
CA GLU A 25 10.29 4.16 -21.90
C GLU A 25 11.70 3.54 -22.01
N GLN A 26 12.67 4.31 -22.53
CA GLN A 26 14.06 3.87 -22.61
C GLN A 26 14.67 3.61 -21.23
N VAL A 27 14.41 4.49 -20.25
CA VAL A 27 14.83 4.29 -18.85
C VAL A 27 14.19 3.02 -18.27
N ILE A 28 12.88 2.82 -18.44
CA ILE A 28 12.17 1.63 -17.94
C ILE A 28 12.75 0.34 -18.56
N ASN A 29 13.02 0.35 -19.87
CA ASN A 29 13.59 -0.80 -20.56
C ASN A 29 15.02 -1.09 -20.08
N GLY A 30 15.85 -0.06 -19.90
CA GLY A 30 17.20 -0.20 -19.35
C GLY A 30 17.21 -0.72 -17.92
N LEU A 31 16.29 -0.27 -17.07
CA LEU A 31 16.12 -0.80 -15.71
C LEU A 31 15.75 -2.29 -15.72
N ARG A 32 14.84 -2.69 -16.61
CA ARG A 32 14.42 -4.10 -16.75
C ARG A 32 15.55 -5.00 -17.27
N SER A 33 16.40 -4.49 -18.15
CA SER A 33 17.54 -5.24 -18.69
C SER A 33 18.78 -5.19 -17.80
N GLY A 34 18.77 -4.40 -16.72
CA GLY A 34 19.91 -4.22 -15.83
C GLY A 34 21.04 -3.35 -16.41
N ASP A 35 20.75 -2.58 -17.47
CA ASP A 35 21.72 -1.68 -18.11
C ASP A 35 21.82 -0.34 -17.37
N TYR A 36 22.31 -0.40 -16.14
CA TYR A 36 22.37 0.75 -15.25
C TYR A 36 23.33 1.85 -15.75
N GLU A 37 24.38 1.50 -16.49
CA GLU A 37 25.28 2.52 -17.07
C GLU A 37 24.55 3.38 -18.11
N ASN A 38 23.80 2.76 -19.03
CA ASN A 38 23.02 3.50 -20.00
C ASN A 38 21.85 4.27 -19.36
N VAL A 39 21.14 3.65 -18.40
CA VAL A 39 20.06 4.34 -17.65
C VAL A 39 20.57 5.62 -17.00
N LYS A 40 21.76 5.59 -16.41
CA LYS A 40 22.36 6.78 -15.78
C LYS A 40 22.60 7.89 -16.81
N VAL A 41 23.10 7.56 -18.00
CA VAL A 41 23.30 8.55 -19.08
C VAL A 41 21.98 9.16 -19.51
N LEU A 42 20.95 8.34 -19.77
CA LEU A 42 19.62 8.80 -20.15
C LEU A 42 19.01 9.75 -19.11
N LEU A 43 19.13 9.41 -17.83
CA LEU A 43 18.63 10.26 -16.74
C LEU A 43 19.38 11.59 -16.64
N GLN A 44 20.71 11.59 -16.84
CA GLN A 44 21.50 12.83 -16.87
C GLN A 44 21.15 13.73 -18.05
N GLU A 45 20.83 13.15 -19.20
CA GLU A 45 20.37 13.91 -20.36
C GLU A 45 18.96 14.47 -20.14
N TRP A 46 18.05 13.69 -19.56
CA TRP A 46 16.72 14.18 -19.18
C TRP A 46 16.80 15.29 -18.12
N GLU A 47 17.69 15.18 -17.14
CA GLU A 47 17.90 16.20 -16.12
C GLU A 47 18.40 17.54 -16.67
N LYS A 48 19.22 17.54 -17.73
CA LYS A 48 19.63 18.79 -18.40
C LYS A 48 18.45 19.52 -19.05
N ASP A 49 17.51 18.76 -19.61
CA ASP A 49 16.39 19.32 -20.38
C ASP A 49 15.21 19.71 -19.48
N SER A 50 14.94 18.92 -18.43
CA SER A 50 13.75 19.07 -17.58
C SER A 50 14.05 18.64 -16.14
N PRO A 51 14.88 19.39 -15.39
CA PRO A 51 15.34 19.01 -14.06
C PRO A 51 14.22 18.92 -13.00
N ASP A 52 13.08 19.53 -13.29
CA ASP A 52 11.93 19.63 -12.39
C ASP A 52 10.83 18.61 -12.70
N ASP A 53 11.05 17.76 -13.70
CA ASP A 53 10.09 16.73 -14.10
C ASP A 53 9.94 15.67 -12.99
N PRO A 54 8.72 15.46 -12.44
CA PRO A 54 8.49 14.40 -11.45
C PRO A 54 8.83 13.00 -12.00
N ASP A 55 8.64 12.75 -13.29
CA ASP A 55 8.90 11.44 -13.89
C ASP A 55 10.40 11.18 -14.12
N LEU A 56 11.21 12.23 -14.28
CA LEU A 56 12.67 12.15 -14.15
C LEU A 56 13.08 11.72 -12.74
N MET A 57 12.47 12.33 -11.72
CA MET A 57 12.82 12.04 -10.33
C MET A 57 12.41 10.61 -9.93
N THR A 58 11.29 10.10 -10.43
CA THR A 58 10.95 8.67 -10.26
C THR A 58 11.90 7.76 -11.03
N GLY A 59 12.40 8.19 -12.20
CA GLY A 59 13.48 7.53 -12.92
C GLY A 59 14.76 7.40 -12.10
N TRP A 60 15.25 8.49 -11.50
CA TRP A 60 16.39 8.48 -10.58
C TRP A 60 16.13 7.61 -9.34
N PHE A 61 14.94 7.69 -8.74
CA PHE A 61 14.54 6.80 -7.65
C PHE A 61 14.67 5.33 -8.04
N ASN A 62 14.12 4.92 -9.19
CA ASN A 62 14.17 3.53 -9.63
C ASN A 62 15.61 3.09 -9.97
N TYR A 63 16.43 3.98 -10.53
CA TYR A 63 17.84 3.70 -10.78
C TYR A 63 18.58 3.34 -9.48
N TYR A 64 18.52 4.20 -8.46
CA TYR A 64 19.19 3.95 -7.19
C TYR A 64 18.59 2.73 -6.48
N LEU A 65 17.26 2.60 -6.43
CA LEU A 65 16.60 1.48 -5.76
C LEU A 65 17.02 0.09 -6.30
N ASN A 66 17.36 0.00 -7.59
CA ASN A 66 17.59 -1.28 -8.26
C ASN A 66 19.06 -1.56 -8.62
N ARG A 67 19.93 -0.55 -8.82
CA ARG A 67 21.30 -0.76 -9.36
C ARG A 67 22.19 -1.69 -8.55
N ASN A 68 22.00 -1.74 -7.24
CA ASN A 68 22.74 -2.60 -6.31
C ASN A 68 21.82 -3.61 -5.60
N LEU A 69 20.60 -3.81 -6.11
CA LEU A 69 19.64 -4.75 -5.54
C LEU A 69 20.19 -6.17 -5.61
N LYS A 70 20.21 -6.84 -4.47
CA LYS A 70 20.57 -8.26 -4.37
C LYS A 70 19.31 -9.10 -4.16
N SER A 71 19.41 -10.36 -4.54
CA SER A 71 18.39 -11.36 -4.24
C SER A 71 19.03 -12.47 -3.43
N GLU A 72 18.47 -12.75 -2.27
CA GLU A 72 18.91 -13.82 -1.38
C GLU A 72 17.81 -14.85 -1.21
N SER A 73 18.18 -16.14 -1.20
CA SER A 73 17.24 -17.22 -0.88
C SER A 73 17.08 -17.32 0.63
N ILE A 74 15.86 -17.10 1.12
CA ILE A 74 15.52 -17.24 2.54
C ILE A 74 14.50 -18.36 2.76
N VAL A 75 14.50 -18.95 3.95
CA VAL A 75 13.53 -19.98 4.36
C VAL A 75 12.54 -19.36 5.36
N GLY A 76 11.25 -19.50 5.09
CA GLY A 76 10.21 -19.00 5.99
C GLY A 76 8.82 -19.12 5.39
N TYR A 77 7.86 -18.44 6.01
CA TYR A 77 6.52 -18.29 5.45
C TYR A 77 6.54 -17.26 4.31
N MET A 78 5.97 -17.65 3.17
CA MET A 78 5.72 -16.80 2.01
C MET A 78 4.42 -16.02 2.18
N GLN A 79 4.18 -15.03 1.30
CA GLN A 79 2.97 -14.21 1.35
C GLN A 79 1.67 -15.00 1.18
N ASN A 80 1.71 -16.15 0.50
CA ASN A 80 0.57 -17.04 0.33
C ASN A 80 0.38 -18.02 1.49
N GLY A 81 1.11 -17.86 2.60
CA GLY A 81 1.03 -18.71 3.79
C GLY A 81 1.79 -20.04 3.68
N MET A 82 2.39 -20.36 2.53
CA MET A 82 3.21 -21.55 2.37
C MET A 82 4.56 -21.38 3.07
N TYR A 83 5.02 -22.41 3.79
CA TYR A 83 6.38 -22.46 4.35
C TYR A 83 7.35 -23.04 3.30
N GLY A 84 8.44 -22.35 3.01
CA GLY A 84 9.43 -22.81 2.05
C GLY A 84 10.56 -21.83 1.81
N MET A 85 11.42 -22.16 0.84
CA MET A 85 12.50 -21.29 0.39
C MET A 85 12.00 -20.38 -0.73
N TYR A 86 12.28 -19.08 -0.63
CA TYR A 86 11.88 -18.10 -1.64
C TYR A 86 12.91 -16.96 -1.78
N PRO A 87 12.99 -16.30 -2.95
CA PRO A 87 13.88 -15.17 -3.13
C PRO A 87 13.34 -13.93 -2.41
N LYS A 88 14.20 -13.26 -1.66
CA LYS A 88 13.94 -11.96 -1.03
C LYS A 88 14.90 -10.91 -1.59
N ASN A 89 14.33 -9.77 -1.95
CA ASN A 89 15.10 -8.60 -2.36
C ASN A 89 15.80 -7.98 -1.15
N ILE A 90 17.10 -7.75 -1.27
CA ILE A 90 17.92 -7.04 -0.29
C ILE A 90 18.36 -5.73 -0.93
N TYR A 91 17.84 -4.62 -0.40
CA TYR A 91 18.13 -3.28 -0.89
C TYR A 91 19.44 -2.76 -0.29
N ASP A 92 20.19 -2.00 -1.08
CA ASP A 92 21.34 -1.26 -0.57
C ASP A 92 20.86 -0.02 0.19
N GLU A 93 21.32 0.14 1.43
CA GLU A 93 20.82 1.16 2.37
C GLU A 93 21.15 2.59 1.94
N ASP A 94 22.32 2.82 1.36
CA ASP A 94 22.72 4.15 0.94
C ASP A 94 21.99 4.54 -0.35
N ASP A 95 21.83 3.58 -1.27
CA ASP A 95 21.01 3.76 -2.45
C ASP A 95 19.53 3.96 -2.13
N LEU A 96 18.98 3.24 -1.14
CA LEU A 96 17.60 3.44 -0.70
C LEU A 96 17.39 4.87 -0.20
N LYS A 97 18.30 5.40 0.65
CA LYS A 97 18.22 6.79 1.14
C LYS A 97 18.25 7.79 -0.02
N VAL A 98 19.15 7.58 -0.98
CA VAL A 98 19.24 8.45 -2.17
C VAL A 98 17.95 8.35 -3.00
N ALA A 99 17.44 7.15 -3.25
CA ALA A 99 16.22 6.91 -3.98
C ALA A 99 15.03 7.64 -3.33
N ILE A 100 14.83 7.47 -2.03
CA ILE A 100 13.75 8.14 -1.29
C ILE A 100 13.89 9.66 -1.34
N SER A 101 15.11 10.20 -1.32
CA SER A 101 15.34 11.64 -1.45
C SER A 101 14.86 12.21 -2.80
N TYR A 102 14.89 11.43 -3.88
CA TYR A 102 14.34 11.86 -5.17
C TYR A 102 12.82 11.91 -5.16
N LEU A 103 12.16 10.94 -4.50
CA LEU A 103 10.71 11.00 -4.32
C LEU A 103 10.31 12.20 -3.45
N ASP A 104 11.08 12.54 -2.42
CA ASP A 104 10.83 13.72 -1.59
C ASP A 104 10.97 15.03 -2.37
N LYS A 105 11.98 15.14 -3.24
CA LYS A 105 12.11 16.26 -4.17
C LYS A 105 10.89 16.36 -5.10
N ALA A 106 10.43 15.23 -5.64
CA ALA A 106 9.29 15.17 -6.54
C ALA A 106 7.99 15.62 -5.84
N LEU A 107 7.73 15.10 -4.64
CA LEU A 107 6.54 15.42 -3.84
C LEU A 107 6.52 16.87 -3.35
N LYS A 108 7.69 17.49 -3.14
CA LYS A 108 7.76 18.92 -2.78
C LYS A 108 7.15 19.81 -3.87
N LYS A 109 7.33 19.44 -5.15
CA LYS A 109 6.80 20.19 -6.30
C LYS A 109 5.44 19.66 -6.77
N ASN A 110 5.22 18.35 -6.63
CA ASN A 110 4.07 17.63 -7.15
C ASN A 110 3.38 16.82 -6.03
N PRO A 111 2.83 17.48 -4.98
CA PRO A 111 2.32 16.78 -3.80
C PRO A 111 1.13 15.86 -4.09
N TYR A 112 0.44 16.04 -5.22
CA TYR A 112 -0.76 15.29 -5.60
C TYR A 112 -0.48 14.14 -6.59
N ARG A 113 0.78 13.72 -6.72
CA ARG A 113 1.19 12.54 -7.48
C ARG A 113 1.09 11.28 -6.61
N MET A 114 0.00 10.54 -6.76
CA MET A 114 -0.33 9.39 -5.92
C MET A 114 0.69 8.25 -6.09
N ASP A 115 1.13 8.01 -7.32
CA ASP A 115 2.13 7.01 -7.67
C ASP A 115 3.45 7.22 -6.92
N ILE A 116 3.83 8.47 -6.68
CA ILE A 116 5.07 8.82 -5.97
C ILE A 116 4.94 8.56 -4.47
N HIS A 117 3.78 8.88 -3.86
CA HIS A 117 3.52 8.50 -2.46
C HIS A 117 3.51 6.99 -2.31
N PHE A 118 2.83 6.29 -3.22
CA PHE A 118 2.73 4.83 -3.18
C PHE A 118 4.09 4.16 -3.39
N GLY A 119 4.91 4.67 -4.32
CA GLY A 119 6.28 4.21 -4.52
C GLY A 119 7.13 4.38 -3.27
N LYS A 120 7.03 5.54 -2.60
CA LYS A 120 7.76 5.81 -1.34
C LYS A 120 7.35 4.83 -0.23
N ILE A 121 6.05 4.68 0.02
CA ILE A 121 5.54 3.78 1.07
C ILE A 121 5.96 2.34 0.78
N ASN A 122 5.68 1.87 -0.45
CA ASN A 122 5.99 0.49 -0.86
C ASN A 122 7.48 0.17 -0.72
N SER A 123 8.38 1.05 -1.16
CA SER A 123 9.82 0.79 -1.08
C SER A 123 10.33 0.76 0.37
N LEU A 124 9.84 1.65 1.23
CA LEU A 124 10.21 1.63 2.65
C LEU A 124 9.73 0.35 3.33
N LEU A 125 8.48 -0.05 3.10
CA LEU A 125 7.93 -1.28 3.69
C LEU A 125 8.63 -2.54 3.17
N ARG A 126 8.90 -2.63 1.87
CA ARG A 126 9.63 -3.77 1.28
C ARG A 126 11.09 -3.85 1.70
N ALA A 127 11.70 -2.72 2.04
CA ALA A 127 13.04 -2.66 2.62
C ALA A 127 13.03 -2.82 4.15
N GLU A 128 11.86 -3.08 4.76
CA GLU A 128 11.68 -3.29 6.21
C GLU A 128 11.95 -2.06 7.08
N HIS A 129 11.93 -0.87 6.47
CA HIS A 129 11.94 0.45 7.11
C HIS A 129 10.53 0.81 7.60
N HIS A 130 9.99 0.00 8.52
CA HIS A 130 8.58 0.06 8.92
C HIS A 130 8.19 1.38 9.60
N ALA A 131 9.09 1.96 10.38
CA ALA A 131 8.85 3.24 11.06
C ALA A 131 8.72 4.38 10.04
N GLU A 132 9.67 4.49 9.10
CA GLU A 132 9.61 5.46 8.00
C GLU A 132 8.41 5.20 7.08
N GLY A 133 8.07 3.93 6.82
CA GLY A 133 6.89 3.53 6.06
C GLY A 133 5.58 4.01 6.72
N ALA A 134 5.44 3.83 8.04
CA ALA A 134 4.30 4.35 8.80
C ALA A 134 4.25 5.88 8.77
N ASP A 135 5.39 6.56 8.86
CA ASP A 135 5.48 8.02 8.68
C ASP A 135 5.10 8.46 7.27
N ALA A 136 5.48 7.72 6.25
CA ALA A 136 5.11 7.99 4.87
C ALA A 136 3.59 7.84 4.67
N ILE A 137 2.96 6.81 5.25
CA ILE A 137 1.50 6.65 5.26
C ILE A 137 0.82 7.85 5.95
N ALA A 138 1.31 8.24 7.13
CA ALA A 138 0.76 9.37 7.88
C ALA A 138 0.86 10.69 7.07
N ASN A 139 2.01 10.91 6.40
CA ASN A 139 2.22 12.09 5.59
C ASN A 139 1.37 12.09 4.32
N PHE A 140 1.22 10.95 3.66
CA PHE A 140 0.31 10.78 2.54
C PHE A 140 -1.13 11.13 2.92
N LEU A 141 -1.62 10.60 4.05
CA LEU A 141 -2.98 10.87 4.53
C LEU A 141 -3.21 12.35 4.89
N LYS A 142 -2.19 13.04 5.42
CA LYS A 142 -2.26 14.50 5.62
C LYS A 142 -2.39 15.27 4.30
N VAL A 143 -1.79 14.79 3.21
CA VAL A 143 -1.94 15.40 1.88
C VAL A 143 -3.30 15.06 1.29
N TYR A 144 -3.77 13.82 1.46
CA TYR A 144 -5.12 13.39 1.09
C TYR A 144 -6.22 14.25 1.71
N ASP A 145 -6.11 14.59 2.99
CA ASP A 145 -7.11 15.47 3.62
C ASP A 145 -7.17 16.87 3.00
N LYS A 146 -6.05 17.37 2.48
CA LYS A 146 -5.98 18.68 1.82
C LYS A 146 -6.54 18.65 0.40
N ASN A 147 -6.56 17.48 -0.25
CA ASN A 147 -7.02 17.33 -1.61
C ASN A 147 -7.59 15.92 -1.82
N LYS A 148 -8.92 15.80 -1.72
CA LYS A 148 -9.60 14.51 -1.83
C LYS A 148 -9.97 14.10 -3.26
N THR A 149 -9.81 14.99 -4.25
CA THR A 149 -10.42 14.78 -5.57
C THR A 149 -9.46 14.98 -6.75
N GLN A 150 -8.45 15.83 -6.63
CA GLN A 150 -7.55 16.16 -7.74
C GLN A 150 -6.22 15.42 -7.61
N TRP A 151 -6.20 14.15 -8.01
CA TRP A 151 -5.00 13.31 -7.98
C TRP A 151 -4.48 12.95 -9.36
N TYR A 152 -3.17 12.72 -9.39
CA TYR A 152 -2.41 12.44 -10.59
C TYR A 152 -1.63 11.15 -10.43
N TRP A 153 -1.48 10.42 -11.53
CA TRP A 153 -0.59 9.29 -11.68
C TRP A 153 0.63 9.69 -12.53
N THR A 154 1.42 8.69 -12.92
CA THR A 154 2.54 8.79 -13.84
C THR A 154 2.21 9.65 -15.07
N ASN A 155 3.17 10.48 -15.51
CA ASN A 155 3.02 11.44 -16.60
C ASN A 155 1.93 12.49 -16.36
N ASN A 156 1.70 12.82 -15.09
CA ASN A 156 0.67 13.77 -14.64
C ASN A 156 -0.73 13.42 -15.19
N GLN A 157 -1.02 12.12 -15.33
CA GLN A 157 -2.33 11.67 -15.74
C GLN A 157 -3.35 11.87 -14.62
N LYS A 158 -4.40 12.64 -14.89
CA LYS A 158 -5.47 12.86 -13.91
C LYS A 158 -6.32 11.61 -13.73
N PHE A 159 -6.70 11.35 -12.48
CA PHE A 159 -7.62 10.24 -12.14
C PHE A 159 -8.98 10.42 -12.82
N SER A 160 -9.48 11.66 -12.90
CA SER A 160 -10.75 12.00 -13.56
C SER A 160 -10.79 11.54 -15.02
N ASP A 161 -9.67 11.67 -15.72
CA ASP A 161 -9.58 11.37 -17.16
C ASP A 161 -9.58 9.85 -17.40
N LYS A 162 -9.29 9.06 -16.37
CA LYS A 162 -9.35 7.60 -16.38
C LYS A 162 -10.62 7.03 -15.77
N GLY A 163 -11.50 7.87 -15.22
CA GLY A 163 -12.66 7.42 -14.46
C GLY A 163 -12.30 6.70 -13.16
N TRP A 164 -11.10 6.93 -12.62
CA TRP A 164 -10.66 6.32 -11.37
C TRP A 164 -11.26 7.03 -10.16
N ASN A 165 -11.78 6.24 -9.22
CA ASN A 165 -12.20 6.73 -7.91
C ASN A 165 -10.97 6.87 -7.00
N VAL A 166 -10.73 8.11 -6.54
CA VAL A 166 -9.60 8.42 -5.65
C VAL A 166 -9.71 7.67 -4.33
N GLU A 167 -10.87 7.65 -3.69
CA GLU A 167 -11.04 7.03 -2.38
C GLU A 167 -10.84 5.51 -2.46
N GLU A 168 -11.37 4.86 -3.50
CA GLU A 168 -11.14 3.43 -3.75
C GLU A 168 -9.65 3.12 -3.97
N ALA A 169 -8.94 3.96 -4.74
CA ALA A 169 -7.50 3.79 -4.95
C ALA A 169 -6.69 3.97 -3.66
N VAL A 170 -7.07 4.94 -2.81
CA VAL A 170 -6.45 5.15 -1.49
C VAL A 170 -6.72 3.96 -0.57
N ILE A 171 -7.97 3.50 -0.47
CA ILE A 171 -8.34 2.35 0.36
C ILE A 171 -7.60 1.09 -0.13
N GLY A 172 -7.56 0.86 -1.45
CA GLY A 172 -6.85 -0.28 -2.05
C GLY A 172 -5.36 -0.26 -1.73
N GLY A 173 -4.68 0.87 -1.94
CA GLY A 173 -3.25 1.00 -1.63
C GLY A 173 -2.95 0.83 -0.14
N LEU A 174 -3.74 1.43 0.75
CA LEU A 174 -3.59 1.27 2.19
C LEU A 174 -3.85 -0.18 2.65
N HIS A 175 -4.83 -0.85 2.05
CA HIS A 175 -5.08 -2.27 2.29
C HIS A 175 -3.87 -3.11 1.87
N ASP A 176 -3.25 -2.85 0.71
CA ASP A 176 -2.01 -3.52 0.30
C ASP A 176 -0.88 -3.33 1.31
N TYR A 177 -0.75 -2.15 1.91
CA TYR A 177 0.26 -1.89 2.95
C TYR A 177 -0.07 -2.59 4.28
N CYS A 178 -1.34 -2.64 4.68
CA CYS A 178 -1.76 -3.39 5.86
C CYS A 178 -1.47 -4.89 5.72
N LYS A 179 -1.68 -5.49 4.53
CA LYS A 179 -1.29 -6.88 4.27
C LYS A 179 0.21 -7.11 4.46
N MET A 180 1.06 -6.14 4.13
CA MET A 180 2.50 -6.25 4.41
C MET A 180 2.78 -6.27 5.90
N PHE A 181 2.07 -5.46 6.69
CA PHE A 181 2.22 -5.41 8.14
C PHE A 181 1.88 -6.71 8.85
N ASP A 182 0.94 -7.51 8.35
CA ASP A 182 0.58 -8.80 8.94
C ASP A 182 1.81 -9.72 9.12
N PHE A 183 2.74 -9.74 8.15
CA PHE A 183 3.97 -10.54 8.22
C PHE A 183 4.94 -10.08 9.30
N TYR A 184 4.90 -8.79 9.64
CA TYR A 184 5.85 -8.15 10.56
C TYR A 184 5.21 -7.77 11.88
N LEU A 185 3.93 -8.11 12.10
CA LEU A 185 3.15 -7.66 13.25
C LEU A 185 3.83 -7.96 14.58
N GLN A 186 4.44 -9.14 14.71
CA GLN A 186 5.14 -9.53 15.93
C GLN A 186 6.41 -8.71 16.19
N ALA A 187 7.12 -8.31 15.14
CA ALA A 187 8.40 -7.59 15.23
C ALA A 187 8.23 -6.06 15.23
N GLN A 188 7.14 -5.54 14.66
CA GLN A 188 7.00 -4.12 14.29
C GLN A 188 5.70 -3.49 14.80
N ARG A 189 5.27 -3.85 16.02
CA ARG A 189 4.01 -3.43 16.63
C ARG A 189 3.79 -1.91 16.61
N ASN A 190 4.78 -1.14 17.07
CA ASN A 190 4.64 0.32 17.19
C ASN A 190 4.44 1.05 15.83
N PRO A 191 5.27 0.83 14.80
CA PRO A 191 5.02 1.37 13.47
C PRO A 191 3.66 0.99 12.89
N ILE A 192 3.28 -0.29 13.03
CA ILE A 192 2.01 -0.80 12.50
C ILE A 192 0.83 -0.11 13.18
N LYS A 193 0.86 -0.02 14.52
CA LYS A 193 -0.18 0.67 15.28
C LYS A 193 -0.32 2.12 14.86
N LYS A 194 0.81 2.82 14.70
CA LYS A 194 0.84 4.22 14.23
C LYS A 194 0.19 4.37 12.86
N ALA A 195 0.51 3.49 11.91
CA ALA A 195 -0.08 3.52 10.58
C ALA A 195 -1.60 3.27 10.64
N LEU A 196 -2.03 2.23 11.36
CA LEU A 196 -3.46 1.91 11.52
C LEU A 196 -4.24 3.04 12.20
N ASP A 197 -3.66 3.71 13.19
CA ASP A 197 -4.27 4.88 13.83
C ASP A 197 -4.46 6.05 12.86
N GLU A 198 -3.47 6.34 12.02
CA GLU A 198 -3.60 7.40 11.03
C GLU A 198 -4.64 7.06 9.96
N ILE A 199 -4.70 5.79 9.53
CA ILE A 199 -5.70 5.28 8.57
C ILE A 199 -7.11 5.42 9.16
N LEU A 200 -7.34 4.89 10.37
CA LEU A 200 -8.67 4.90 11.00
C LEU A 200 -9.15 6.30 11.41
N LYS A 201 -8.26 7.27 11.62
CA LYS A 201 -8.66 8.69 11.76
C LYS A 201 -9.40 9.20 10.51
N ARG A 202 -9.06 8.70 9.32
CA ARG A 202 -9.66 9.14 8.04
C ARG A 202 -10.80 8.24 7.61
N PHE A 203 -10.67 6.95 7.88
CA PHE A 203 -11.61 5.92 7.46
C PHE A 203 -12.20 5.17 8.67
N PRO A 204 -12.84 5.87 9.63
CA PRO A 204 -13.23 5.27 10.93
C PRO A 204 -14.32 4.20 10.83
N LYS A 205 -15.02 4.14 9.69
CA LYS A 205 -16.07 3.16 9.41
C LYS A 205 -15.68 2.13 8.34
N ASN A 206 -14.43 2.13 7.91
CA ASN A 206 -13.99 1.16 6.91
C ASN A 206 -13.74 -0.19 7.60
N VAL A 207 -14.56 -1.18 7.26
CA VAL A 207 -14.56 -2.51 7.87
C VAL A 207 -13.22 -3.22 7.71
N ILE A 208 -12.54 -3.06 6.57
CA ILE A 208 -11.22 -3.64 6.31
C ILE A 208 -10.20 -3.13 7.33
N PHE A 209 -10.14 -1.81 7.56
CA PHE A 209 -9.16 -1.24 8.51
C PHE A 209 -9.53 -1.49 9.98
N LEU A 210 -10.82 -1.57 10.30
CA LEU A 210 -11.26 -2.02 11.62
C LEU A 210 -10.83 -3.47 11.87
N ASN A 211 -10.92 -4.34 10.87
CA ASN A 211 -10.44 -5.72 10.95
C ASN A 211 -8.92 -5.79 11.22
N TYR A 212 -8.12 -4.98 10.53
CA TYR A 212 -6.68 -4.91 10.80
C TYR A 212 -6.35 -4.41 12.21
N MET A 213 -7.10 -3.44 12.73
CA MET A 213 -6.90 -2.96 14.10
C MET A 213 -7.35 -4.01 15.14
N ALA A 214 -8.43 -4.74 14.88
CA ALA A 214 -8.82 -5.88 15.70
C ALA A 214 -7.73 -6.95 15.72
N TYR A 215 -7.23 -7.34 14.55
CA TYR A 215 -6.12 -8.29 14.42
C TYR A 215 -4.86 -7.84 15.18
N TYR A 216 -4.52 -6.54 15.15
CA TYR A 216 -3.46 -5.97 15.96
C TYR A 216 -3.67 -6.27 17.46
N TYR A 217 -4.86 -6.01 18.00
CA TYR A 217 -5.15 -6.24 19.42
C TYR A 217 -5.24 -7.73 19.78
N ALA A 218 -5.82 -8.55 18.91
CA ALA A 218 -5.81 -10.01 19.09
C ALA A 218 -4.36 -10.55 19.13
N ALA A 219 -3.45 -10.02 18.31
CA ALA A 219 -2.03 -10.39 18.35
C ALA A 219 -1.29 -9.92 19.61
N GLU A 220 -1.82 -8.95 20.35
CA GLU A 220 -1.37 -8.57 21.72
C GLU A 220 -2.04 -9.43 22.81
N ASN A 221 -2.91 -10.38 22.45
CA ASN A 221 -3.83 -11.08 23.34
C ASN A 221 -4.84 -10.16 24.05
N ASP A 222 -5.05 -8.94 23.56
CA ASP A 222 -6.12 -8.05 24.02
C ASP A 222 -7.42 -8.34 23.25
N TYR A 223 -7.95 -9.54 23.47
CA TYR A 223 -9.15 -10.02 22.81
C TYR A 223 -10.40 -9.20 23.18
N ASN A 224 -10.43 -8.60 24.37
CA ASN A 224 -11.53 -7.70 24.76
C ASN A 224 -11.61 -6.47 23.86
N LYS A 225 -10.46 -5.86 23.56
CA LYS A 225 -10.43 -4.72 22.67
C LYS A 225 -10.66 -5.11 21.20
N SER A 226 -10.15 -6.28 20.81
CA SER A 226 -10.43 -6.83 19.49
C SER A 226 -11.94 -7.04 19.26
N THR A 227 -12.64 -7.70 20.19
CA THR A 227 -14.10 -7.91 20.10
C THR A 227 -14.87 -6.59 20.11
N GLU A 228 -14.49 -5.60 20.92
CA GLU A 228 -15.12 -4.26 20.89
C GLU A 228 -15.07 -3.64 19.48
N ILE A 229 -13.91 -3.71 18.82
CA ILE A 229 -13.70 -3.17 17.48
C ILE A 229 -14.49 -3.98 16.45
N LEU A 230 -14.44 -5.30 16.52
CA LEU A 230 -15.13 -6.19 15.59
C LEU A 230 -16.66 -6.08 15.70
N LEU A 231 -17.20 -5.90 16.91
CA LEU A 231 -18.63 -5.64 17.10
C LEU A 231 -19.05 -4.32 16.43
N ASN A 232 -18.19 -3.30 16.47
CA ASN A 232 -18.45 -2.06 15.75
C ASN A 232 -18.34 -2.24 14.23
N ALA A 233 -17.40 -3.05 13.75
CA ALA A 233 -17.29 -3.41 12.34
C ALA A 233 -18.53 -4.18 11.85
N HIS A 234 -19.02 -5.15 12.62
CA HIS A 234 -20.21 -5.95 12.31
C HIS A 234 -21.50 -5.13 12.24
N LYS A 235 -21.62 -4.04 13.02
CA LYS A 235 -22.74 -3.08 12.90
C LYS A 235 -22.72 -2.32 11.57
N ILE A 236 -21.55 -2.18 10.94
CA ILE A 236 -21.39 -1.46 9.66
C ILE A 236 -21.67 -2.42 8.50
N ASP A 237 -21.08 -3.63 8.55
CA ASP A 237 -21.35 -4.70 7.61
C ASP A 237 -21.57 -6.01 8.36
N SER A 238 -22.84 -6.40 8.47
CA SER A 238 -23.23 -7.62 9.18
C SER A 238 -22.97 -8.90 8.38
N ASN A 239 -22.70 -8.78 7.08
CA ASN A 239 -22.52 -9.91 6.17
C ASN A 239 -21.05 -10.21 5.88
N ASP A 240 -20.12 -9.46 6.46
CA ASP A 240 -18.69 -9.75 6.39
C ASP A 240 -18.36 -10.97 7.27
N TYR A 241 -18.18 -12.13 6.62
CA TYR A 241 -17.90 -13.37 7.32
C TYR A 241 -16.52 -13.39 7.99
N ILE A 242 -15.57 -12.55 7.56
CA ILE A 242 -14.25 -12.44 8.19
C ILE A 242 -14.40 -11.79 9.57
N ILE A 243 -15.22 -10.73 9.67
CA ILE A 243 -15.52 -10.08 10.95
C ILE A 243 -16.21 -11.05 11.91
N VAL A 244 -17.21 -11.79 11.43
CA VAL A 244 -17.94 -12.78 12.23
C VAL A 244 -17.01 -13.92 12.69
N ALA A 245 -16.14 -14.41 11.81
CA ALA A 245 -15.17 -15.44 12.14
C ALA A 245 -14.17 -14.98 13.21
N ASN A 246 -13.70 -13.73 13.11
CA ASN A 246 -12.79 -13.14 14.09
C ASN A 246 -13.48 -12.93 15.44
N LEU A 247 -14.75 -12.50 15.47
CA LEU A 247 -15.54 -12.42 16.72
C LEU A 247 -15.63 -13.78 17.40
N ALA A 248 -16.01 -14.82 16.66
CA ALA A 248 -16.14 -16.17 17.21
C ALA A 248 -14.80 -16.67 17.77
N SER A 249 -13.71 -16.46 17.03
CA SER A 249 -12.36 -16.81 17.47
C SER A 249 -11.94 -16.05 18.72
N ASP A 250 -12.19 -14.74 18.80
CA ASP A 250 -11.76 -13.93 19.93
C ASP A 250 -12.54 -14.26 21.21
N TYR A 251 -13.85 -14.53 21.12
CA TYR A 251 -14.63 -15.03 22.26
C TYR A 251 -14.16 -16.42 22.71
N GLU A 252 -13.81 -17.32 21.78
CA GLU A 252 -13.19 -18.61 22.11
C GLU A 252 -11.87 -18.41 22.88
N LYS A 253 -11.04 -17.44 22.47
CA LYS A 253 -9.78 -17.10 23.14
C LYS A 253 -9.94 -16.44 24.50
N LEU A 254 -11.04 -15.70 24.71
CA LEU A 254 -11.44 -15.17 26.02
C LEU A 254 -11.96 -16.26 26.97
N GLY A 255 -12.32 -17.44 26.44
CA GLY A 255 -13.01 -18.49 27.19
C GLY A 255 -14.50 -18.23 27.39
N ASP A 256 -15.07 -17.25 26.69
CA ASP A 256 -16.51 -17.00 26.65
C ASP A 256 -17.13 -17.89 25.57
N TYR A 257 -17.26 -19.17 25.90
CA TYR A 257 -17.74 -20.18 24.95
C TYR A 257 -19.20 -20.00 24.56
N GLU A 258 -20.01 -19.34 25.41
CA GLU A 258 -21.41 -19.05 25.08
C GLU A 258 -21.50 -18.03 23.93
N GLU A 259 -20.75 -16.92 24.01
CA GLU A 259 -20.68 -15.96 22.92
C GLU A 259 -19.98 -16.54 21.69
N ALA A 260 -18.90 -17.29 21.87
CA ALA A 260 -18.23 -17.97 20.76
C ALA A 260 -19.21 -18.87 19.97
N GLU A 261 -20.03 -19.65 20.67
CA GLU A 261 -21.03 -20.51 20.04
C GLU A 261 -22.08 -19.71 19.26
N LYS A 262 -22.55 -18.57 19.80
CA LYS A 262 -23.49 -17.67 19.09
C LYS A 262 -22.90 -17.20 17.77
N TRP A 263 -21.66 -16.70 17.78
CA TRP A 263 -21.01 -16.20 16.57
C TRP A 263 -20.67 -17.30 15.58
N TYR A 264 -20.26 -18.50 16.05
CA TYR A 264 -20.09 -19.65 15.15
C TYR A 264 -21.40 -20.08 14.50
N LYS A 265 -22.53 -20.05 15.22
CA LYS A 265 -23.85 -20.32 14.63
C LYS A 265 -24.24 -19.30 13.56
N VAL A 266 -23.96 -18.00 13.78
CA VAL A 266 -24.14 -16.98 12.74
C VAL A 266 -23.32 -17.33 11.50
N LEU A 267 -22.03 -17.62 11.68
CA LEU A 267 -21.13 -17.97 10.59
C LEU A 267 -21.58 -19.22 9.80
N ALA A 268 -22.17 -20.21 10.48
CA ALA A 268 -22.71 -21.42 9.86
C ALA A 268 -23.93 -21.18 8.95
N THR A 269 -24.59 -20.02 9.08
CA THR A 269 -25.74 -19.63 8.24
C THR A 269 -25.36 -18.76 7.05
N MET A 270 -24.10 -18.34 6.93
CA MET A 270 -23.64 -17.45 5.86
C MET A 270 -23.40 -18.22 4.55
N ASP A 271 -23.43 -17.49 3.43
CA ASP A 271 -23.33 -18.07 2.08
C ASP A 271 -21.95 -18.63 1.74
N SER A 272 -20.87 -18.15 2.38
CA SER A 272 -19.50 -18.65 2.14
C SER A 272 -19.32 -20.09 2.64
N GLU A 273 -18.78 -20.96 1.77
CA GLU A 273 -18.44 -22.33 2.13
C GLU A 273 -17.30 -22.38 3.15
N GLU A 274 -16.31 -21.50 3.00
CA GLU A 274 -15.19 -21.33 3.92
C GLU A 274 -15.69 -20.92 5.31
N ALA A 275 -16.64 -19.99 5.38
CA ALA A 275 -17.27 -19.57 6.63
C ALA A 275 -17.96 -20.74 7.33
N ARG A 276 -18.79 -21.50 6.62
CA ARG A 276 -19.48 -22.69 7.19
C ARG A 276 -18.49 -23.76 7.65
N ALA A 277 -17.43 -24.00 6.88
CA ALA A 277 -16.39 -24.95 7.26
C ALA A 277 -15.61 -24.50 8.50
N TYR A 278 -15.32 -23.21 8.63
CA TYR A 278 -14.69 -22.63 9.81
C TYR A 278 -15.61 -22.74 11.04
N ALA A 279 -16.90 -22.44 10.87
CA ALA A 279 -17.92 -22.57 11.91
C ALA A 279 -18.04 -23.99 12.47
N ALA A 280 -18.13 -25.00 11.58
CA ALA A 280 -18.22 -26.40 11.98
C ALA A 280 -17.01 -26.83 12.82
N LYS A 281 -15.79 -26.42 12.43
CA LYS A 281 -14.57 -26.68 13.20
C LYS A 281 -14.58 -25.95 14.55
N GLY A 282 -15.11 -24.73 14.61
CA GLY A 282 -15.25 -23.95 15.83
C GLY A 282 -16.18 -24.60 16.85
N LEU A 283 -17.40 -24.94 16.41
CA LEU A 283 -18.42 -25.61 17.25
C LEU A 283 -17.91 -26.94 17.81
N GLU A 284 -17.19 -27.73 17.03
CA GLU A 284 -16.62 -28.99 17.51
C GLU A 284 -15.53 -28.77 18.58
N ARG A 285 -14.71 -27.72 18.48
CA ARG A 285 -13.68 -27.42 19.49
C ARG A 285 -14.26 -27.04 20.85
N ILE A 286 -15.41 -26.37 20.87
CA ILE A 286 -16.02 -25.82 22.09
C ILE A 286 -17.14 -26.70 22.67
N LYS A 287 -17.47 -27.81 22.01
CA LYS A 287 -18.61 -28.67 22.35
C LYS A 287 -18.64 -29.19 23.80
N ASP A 288 -17.46 -29.42 24.38
CA ASP A 288 -17.29 -29.95 25.73
C ASP A 288 -16.67 -28.91 26.69
N LYS A 289 -16.77 -27.62 26.36
CA LYS A 289 -16.20 -26.51 27.13
C LYS A 289 -17.22 -25.83 28.04
#